data_AF-A0A969K6W6-F1
#
_entry.id   AF-A0A969K6W6-F1
#
_cell.length_a   1.000
_cell.length_b   1.000
_cell.length_c   1.000
_cell.angle_alpha   90.00
_cell.angle_beta   90.00
_cell.angle_gamma   90.00
#
_symmetry.space_group_name_H-M   'P 1'
#
loop_
_entity.id
_entity.type
_entity.pdbx_description
1 polymer ?
#
loop_
_entity_poly.entity_id
_entity_poly.type
_entity_poly.pdbx_seq_one_letter_code
_entity_poly.pdbx_strand_id
1 'polypeptide(L)'
;MQESSTYRILHCGQSFENYHLCVEKQIAGFMQRGASPGDIVHLALKIEKISYCCARGILGNITDESPWEDNDLYVHRLRLNNITFCKPIDLRILAKIGGKNWPLKYLQGAKPINDIEVQKLLDSEFQQNQIDSYINPQFYLNSTPDNPSKNSTTGDRPDVKMTDLPPIDDVDDELDNDPEQNKPIEISGTFETVHFKNETDPYQGLETLVNQYFYSLFPSYPESRTLLIAENRMFLSSGTDVLNPDYNTTGIRGIPDALLIVYDQDASFPLQINLIEYECYGKGKPRALQKSQHLNGHIIPQLMKFASSFSVVTDQQIRSQTAKRWINKIIEYVFQFPEIEAKVTRWLKELYSDISERQIALKLYEALETAFYNNVQIILIIDELSSEQKSTIGNVVEAFKLENQNSVKFKGYVVRLEQKISLLDQLAEFAISVESP
;
A
#
# COMPACT_ATOMS: atom_id res chain seq x y z
N MET A 1 8.14 27.99 1.72
CA MET A 1 7.75 27.82 0.31
C MET A 1 6.38 27.16 0.32
N GLN A 2 5.34 27.78 -0.23
CA GLN A 2 4.09 27.06 -0.48
C GLN A 2 4.39 26.04 -1.59
N GLU A 3 4.39 24.75 -1.24
CA GLU A 3 4.45 23.68 -2.23
C GLU A 3 3.27 23.85 -3.18
N SER A 4 3.57 24.00 -4.47
CA SER A 4 2.57 24.01 -5.53
C SER A 4 1.91 22.64 -5.57
N SER A 5 0.69 22.50 -5.05
CA SER A 5 -0.07 21.25 -5.14
C SER A 5 -0.35 20.91 -6.60
N THR A 6 0.13 19.75 -7.06
CA THR A 6 -0.08 19.28 -8.43
C THR A 6 -1.44 18.60 -8.55
N TYR A 7 -2.18 18.86 -9.63
CA TYR A 7 -3.49 18.25 -9.86
C TYR A 7 -3.36 17.00 -10.72
N ARG A 8 -4.17 15.98 -10.42
CA ARG A 8 -4.24 14.71 -11.17
C ARG A 8 -5.69 14.25 -11.27
N ILE A 9 -5.98 13.44 -12.30
CA ILE A 9 -7.22 12.68 -12.39
C ILE A 9 -6.87 11.20 -12.35
N LEU A 10 -7.31 10.49 -11.31
CA LEU A 10 -7.19 9.04 -11.21
C LEU A 10 -8.48 8.41 -11.73
N HIS A 11 -8.38 7.74 -12.87
CA HIS A 11 -9.53 7.19 -13.59
C HIS A 11 -9.64 5.68 -13.34
N CYS A 12 -10.69 5.23 -12.65
CA CYS A 12 -10.93 3.82 -12.30
C CYS A 12 -11.55 2.98 -13.44
N GLY A 13 -11.58 3.52 -14.66
CA GLY A 13 -12.20 2.84 -15.80
C GLY A 13 -13.70 2.65 -15.60
N GLN A 14 -14.22 1.48 -15.97
CA GLN A 14 -15.61 1.09 -15.74
C GLN A 14 -15.81 0.38 -14.39
N SER A 15 -14.74 0.17 -13.61
CA SER A 15 -14.81 -0.55 -12.33
C SER A 15 -15.32 0.37 -11.22
N PHE A 16 -16.64 0.32 -11.00
CA PHE A 16 -17.26 0.95 -9.84
C PHE A 16 -16.69 0.42 -8.52
N GLU A 17 -16.37 -0.86 -8.46
CA GLU A 17 -15.78 -1.50 -7.29
C GLU A 17 -14.43 -0.88 -6.92
N ASN A 18 -13.53 -0.73 -7.89
CA ASN A 18 -12.22 -0.11 -7.63
C ASN A 18 -12.36 1.35 -7.17
N TYR A 19 -13.29 2.10 -7.78
CA TYR A 19 -13.62 3.46 -7.35
C TYR A 19 -14.14 3.47 -5.91
N HIS A 20 -15.07 2.58 -5.58
CA HIS A 20 -15.65 2.48 -4.24
C HIS A 20 -14.59 2.11 -3.20
N LEU A 21 -13.71 1.16 -3.49
CA LEU A 21 -12.59 0.78 -2.62
C LEU A 21 -11.62 1.95 -2.38
N CYS A 22 -11.31 2.75 -3.41
CA CYS A 22 -10.47 3.95 -3.24
C CYS A 22 -11.09 4.92 -2.23
N VAL A 23 -12.40 5.15 -2.33
CA VAL A 23 -13.15 6.07 -1.46
C VAL A 23 -13.29 5.51 -0.04
N GLU A 24 -13.71 4.25 0.08
CA GLU A 24 -14.00 3.60 1.36
C GLU A 24 -12.74 3.36 2.17
N LYS A 25 -11.68 2.84 1.52
CA LYS A 25 -10.41 2.53 2.18
C LYS A 25 -9.45 3.71 2.20
N GLN A 26 -9.79 4.80 1.52
CA GLN A 26 -8.95 6.01 1.43
C GLN A 26 -7.55 5.71 0.90
N ILE A 27 -7.45 4.92 -0.17
CA ILE A 27 -6.17 4.56 -0.81
C ILE A 27 -6.29 4.77 -2.32
N ALA A 28 -5.31 5.46 -2.90
CA ALA A 28 -5.16 5.62 -4.35
C ALA A 28 -4.02 4.73 -4.87
N GLY A 29 -4.34 3.87 -5.84
CA GLY A 29 -3.39 2.98 -6.50
C GLY A 29 -3.01 3.49 -7.90
N PHE A 30 -1.72 3.45 -8.21
CA PHE A 30 -1.15 3.89 -9.47
C PHE A 30 -0.31 2.76 -10.09
N MET A 31 -0.46 2.57 -11.40
CA MET A 31 0.30 1.58 -12.17
C MET A 31 1.74 2.04 -12.48
N GLN A 32 2.04 3.32 -12.29
CA GLN A 32 3.36 3.92 -12.50
C GLN A 32 3.78 4.74 -11.27
N ARG A 33 5.09 4.84 -11.06
CA ARG A 33 5.66 5.71 -10.02
C ARG A 33 5.69 7.14 -10.55
N GLY A 34 5.09 8.08 -9.81
CA GLY A 34 5.06 9.48 -10.26
C GLY A 34 4.13 10.37 -9.45
N ALA A 35 3.09 9.79 -8.85
CA ALA A 35 2.26 10.47 -7.86
C ALA A 35 3.04 10.71 -6.56
N SER A 36 2.89 11.88 -5.95
CA SER A 36 3.64 12.26 -4.75
C SER A 36 2.72 12.74 -3.63
N PRO A 37 3.12 12.58 -2.35
CA PRO A 37 2.40 13.21 -1.24
C PRO A 37 2.23 14.71 -1.47
N GLY A 38 1.03 15.24 -1.20
CA GLY A 38 0.65 16.64 -1.43
C GLY A 38 -0.10 16.90 -2.75
N ASP A 39 -0.09 15.97 -3.70
CA ASP A 39 -0.84 16.11 -4.96
C ASP A 39 -2.36 16.05 -4.69
N ILE A 40 -3.13 16.86 -5.42
CA ILE A 40 -4.60 16.83 -5.41
C ILE A 40 -5.08 15.87 -6.49
N VAL A 41 -5.78 14.82 -6.08
CA VAL A 41 -6.30 13.81 -6.99
C VAL A 41 -7.82 13.85 -7.08
N HIS A 42 -8.32 13.95 -8.31
CA HIS A 42 -9.73 13.84 -8.65
C HIS A 42 -10.01 12.38 -9.03
N LEU A 43 -10.90 11.73 -8.30
CA LEU A 43 -11.30 10.35 -8.57
C LEU A 43 -12.42 10.35 -9.62
N ALA A 44 -12.20 9.60 -10.70
CA ALA A 44 -13.09 9.54 -11.85
C ALA A 44 -13.48 8.11 -12.22
N LEU A 45 -14.68 7.94 -12.76
CA LEU A 45 -15.26 6.65 -13.16
C LEU A 45 -16.06 6.80 -14.46
N LYS A 46 -16.00 5.80 -15.35
CA LYS A 46 -16.70 5.77 -16.64
C LYS A 46 -18.07 5.11 -16.48
N ILE A 47 -19.14 5.85 -16.72
CA ILE A 47 -20.54 5.39 -16.70
C ILE A 47 -21.17 5.70 -18.05
N GLU A 48 -21.74 4.69 -18.71
CA GLU A 48 -22.39 4.86 -20.03
C GLU A 48 -21.51 5.61 -21.05
N LYS A 49 -20.22 5.22 -21.11
CA LYS A 49 -19.13 5.84 -21.91
C LYS A 49 -18.66 7.22 -21.46
N ILE A 50 -19.31 7.89 -20.50
CA ILE A 50 -18.89 9.22 -20.04
C ILE A 50 -18.07 9.10 -18.75
N SER A 51 -16.93 9.79 -18.68
CA SER A 51 -16.11 9.87 -17.48
C SER A 51 -16.60 10.96 -16.55
N TYR A 52 -16.95 10.59 -15.31
CA TYR A 52 -17.41 11.50 -14.27
C TYR A 52 -16.42 11.59 -13.12
N CYS A 53 -16.13 12.80 -12.65
CA CYS A 53 -15.46 13.02 -11.38
C CYS A 53 -16.50 13.13 -10.26
N CYS A 54 -16.30 12.41 -9.17
CA CYS A 54 -17.27 12.33 -8.08
C CYS A 54 -16.64 12.57 -6.69
N ALA A 55 -15.31 12.51 -6.59
CA ALA A 55 -14.59 12.77 -5.35
C ALA A 55 -13.22 13.39 -5.63
N ARG A 56 -12.68 14.09 -4.63
CA ARG A 56 -11.34 14.67 -4.65
C ARG A 56 -10.68 14.49 -3.30
N GLY A 57 -9.41 14.13 -3.29
CA GLY A 57 -8.60 14.02 -2.09
C GLY A 57 -7.19 14.56 -2.28
N ILE A 58 -6.43 14.63 -1.20
CA ILE A 58 -5.01 14.97 -1.20
C ILE A 58 -4.23 13.68 -0.99
N LEU A 59 -3.26 13.40 -1.84
CA LEU A 59 -2.37 12.25 -1.66
C LEU A 59 -1.54 12.44 -0.39
N GLY A 60 -1.68 11.49 0.53
CA GLY A 60 -0.92 11.40 1.76
C GLY A 60 0.34 10.56 1.56
N ASN A 61 0.72 9.83 2.60
CA ASN A 61 1.93 9.01 2.59
C ASN A 61 1.79 7.78 1.71
N ILE A 62 2.93 7.31 1.20
CA ILE A 62 3.03 6.01 0.53
C ILE A 62 2.60 4.93 1.53
N THR A 63 1.76 4.02 1.08
CA THR A 63 1.27 2.90 1.89
C THR A 63 1.49 1.60 1.15
N ASP A 64 1.63 0.53 1.92
CA ASP A 64 1.69 -0.84 1.45
C ASP A 64 0.30 -1.51 1.50
N GLU A 65 -0.74 -0.82 1.96
CA GLU A 65 -2.13 -1.30 1.95
C GLU A 65 -2.65 -1.42 0.51
N SER A 66 -3.32 -2.53 0.22
CA SER A 66 -3.82 -2.82 -1.12
C SER A 66 -5.20 -3.46 -1.05
N PRO A 67 -6.27 -2.68 -1.21
CA PRO A 67 -7.62 -3.19 -1.06
C PRO A 67 -8.14 -3.97 -2.27
N TRP A 68 -7.45 -3.89 -3.42
CA TRP A 68 -7.86 -4.57 -4.67
C TRP A 68 -7.35 -6.01 -4.75
N GLU A 69 -8.11 -6.86 -5.45
CA GLU A 69 -7.71 -8.25 -5.72
C GLU A 69 -6.52 -8.32 -6.69
N ASP A 70 -6.48 -7.43 -7.68
CA ASP A 70 -5.40 -7.23 -8.66
C ASP A 70 -4.27 -6.33 -8.13
N ASN A 71 -3.95 -6.45 -6.84
CA ASN A 71 -2.99 -5.59 -6.14
C ASN A 71 -1.60 -5.49 -6.80
N ASP A 72 -1.18 -6.53 -7.51
CA ASP A 72 0.13 -6.60 -8.17
C ASP A 72 0.28 -5.56 -9.31
N LEU A 73 -0.84 -5.04 -9.86
CA LEU A 73 -0.82 -4.02 -10.91
C LEU A 73 -0.51 -2.61 -10.37
N TYR A 74 -0.82 -2.33 -9.10
CA TYR A 74 -0.68 -1.00 -8.50
C TYR A 74 0.66 -0.88 -7.77
N VAL A 75 1.72 -0.64 -8.54
CA VAL A 75 3.11 -0.58 -8.05
C VAL A 75 3.38 0.60 -7.11
N HIS A 76 2.50 1.61 -7.10
CA HIS A 76 2.62 2.78 -6.25
C HIS A 76 1.28 3.13 -5.61
N ARG A 77 1.24 3.24 -4.28
CA ARG A 77 -0.01 3.38 -3.52
C ARG A 77 0.17 4.46 -2.46
N LEU A 78 -0.78 5.38 -2.37
CA LEU A 78 -0.76 6.47 -1.39
C LEU A 78 -2.11 6.55 -0.68
N ARG A 79 -2.10 6.98 0.59
CA ARG A 79 -3.33 7.30 1.32
C ARG A 79 -4.03 8.52 0.72
N LEU A 80 -5.34 8.60 0.88
CA LEU A 80 -6.18 9.72 0.47
C LEU A 80 -6.64 10.48 1.71
N ASN A 81 -6.06 11.65 1.93
CA ASN A 81 -6.42 12.52 3.03
C ASN A 81 -7.44 13.57 2.57
N ASN A 82 -8.28 14.06 3.48
CA ASN A 82 -9.25 15.13 3.23
C ASN A 82 -10.15 14.88 2.02
N ILE A 83 -10.70 13.66 1.91
CA ILE A 83 -11.62 13.34 0.82
C ILE A 83 -12.87 14.21 0.89
N THR A 84 -13.21 14.82 -0.24
CA THR A 84 -14.41 15.63 -0.45
C THR A 84 -15.20 15.06 -1.60
N PHE A 85 -16.51 15.22 -1.56
CA PHE A 85 -17.43 14.66 -2.54
C PHE A 85 -18.08 15.76 -3.37
N CYS A 86 -18.45 15.44 -4.59
CA CYS A 86 -19.27 16.29 -5.44
C CYS A 86 -20.36 15.47 -6.14
N LYS A 87 -21.39 16.15 -6.63
CA LYS A 87 -22.28 15.56 -7.64
C LYS A 87 -21.45 15.17 -8.87
N PRO A 88 -21.77 14.08 -9.59
CA PRO A 88 -21.01 13.64 -10.76
C PRO A 88 -20.77 14.77 -11.77
N ILE A 89 -19.50 15.15 -11.94
CA ILE A 89 -19.05 16.19 -12.88
C ILE A 89 -18.60 15.49 -14.15
N ASP A 90 -19.28 15.78 -15.26
CA ASP A 90 -18.90 15.28 -16.58
C ASP A 90 -17.56 15.90 -17.01
N LEU A 91 -16.52 15.07 -17.13
CA LEU A 91 -15.17 15.54 -17.45
C LEU A 91 -15.01 16.03 -18.89
N ARG A 92 -16.03 15.90 -19.76
CA ARG A 92 -16.04 16.54 -21.09
C ARG A 92 -15.93 18.06 -21.02
N ILE A 93 -16.19 18.67 -19.86
CA ILE A 93 -15.91 20.11 -19.62
C ILE A 93 -14.45 20.48 -19.96
N LEU A 94 -13.51 19.53 -19.84
CA LEU A 94 -12.10 19.74 -20.10
C LEU A 94 -11.79 19.90 -21.59
N ALA A 95 -12.69 19.47 -22.48
CA ALA A 95 -12.57 19.67 -23.92
C ALA A 95 -12.47 21.16 -24.31
N LYS A 96 -13.05 22.05 -23.49
CA LYS A 96 -13.00 23.51 -23.67
C LYS A 96 -11.57 24.04 -23.74
N ILE A 97 -10.65 23.41 -22.99
CA ILE A 97 -9.24 23.84 -22.87
C ILE A 97 -8.33 22.83 -23.59
N GLY A 98 -8.55 21.54 -23.39
CA GLY A 98 -7.72 20.46 -23.95
C GLY A 98 -7.88 20.25 -25.46
N GLY A 99 -8.96 20.76 -26.06
CA GLY A 99 -9.32 20.53 -27.45
C GLY A 99 -9.69 19.07 -27.72
N LYS A 100 -9.52 18.62 -28.98
CA LYS A 100 -9.90 17.27 -29.42
C LYS A 100 -9.24 16.13 -28.62
N ASN A 101 -8.00 16.34 -28.16
CA ASN A 101 -7.20 15.31 -27.49
C ASN A 101 -7.22 15.45 -25.96
N TRP A 102 -8.23 16.10 -25.38
CA TRP A 102 -8.33 16.31 -23.93
C TRP A 102 -8.29 15.01 -23.10
N PRO A 103 -8.85 13.85 -23.53
CA PRO A 103 -8.81 12.64 -22.71
C PRO A 103 -7.38 12.12 -22.54
N LEU A 104 -6.62 12.07 -23.64
CA LEU A 104 -5.21 11.67 -23.64
C LEU A 104 -4.33 12.61 -22.79
N LYS A 105 -4.67 13.91 -22.77
CA LYS A 105 -3.92 14.91 -21.99
C LYS A 105 -4.16 14.78 -20.48
N TYR A 106 -5.39 14.49 -20.06
CA TYR A 106 -5.79 14.67 -18.65
C TYR A 106 -6.28 13.40 -17.95
N LEU A 107 -6.77 12.38 -18.66
CA LEU A 107 -7.28 11.14 -18.05
C LEU A 107 -6.27 9.99 -18.09
N GLN A 108 -5.25 10.07 -18.95
CA GLN A 108 -4.27 9.01 -19.12
C GLN A 108 -3.24 8.98 -17.98
N GLY A 109 -3.07 7.82 -17.34
CA GLY A 109 -1.97 7.54 -16.41
C GLY A 109 -1.90 8.41 -15.15
N ALA A 110 -2.97 9.14 -14.82
CA ALA A 110 -3.02 10.10 -13.70
C ALA A 110 -1.82 11.07 -13.65
N LYS A 111 -1.44 11.59 -14.83
CA LYS A 111 -0.31 12.52 -14.98
C LYS A 111 -0.52 13.84 -14.23
N PRO A 112 0.57 14.54 -13.88
CA PRO A 112 0.53 15.94 -13.47
C PRO A 112 -0.21 16.80 -14.50
N ILE A 113 -1.26 17.48 -14.07
CA ILE A 113 -1.94 18.51 -14.85
C ILE A 113 -1.22 19.83 -14.56
N ASN A 114 -0.37 20.27 -15.48
CA ASN A 114 0.38 21.53 -15.35
C ASN A 114 -0.39 22.76 -15.88
N ASP A 115 -1.54 22.54 -16.51
CA ASP A 115 -2.38 23.59 -17.09
C ASP A 115 -3.21 24.28 -16.00
N ILE A 116 -2.85 25.53 -15.70
CA ILE A 116 -3.47 26.34 -14.64
C ILE A 116 -4.96 26.61 -14.96
N GLU A 117 -5.34 26.73 -16.23
CA GLU A 117 -6.74 26.98 -16.58
C GLU A 117 -7.60 25.74 -16.32
N VAL A 118 -7.06 24.55 -16.58
CA VAL A 118 -7.73 23.29 -16.24
C VAL A 118 -7.86 23.09 -14.75
N GLN A 119 -6.81 23.40 -13.97
CA GLN A 119 -6.86 23.33 -12.51
C GLN A 119 -7.98 24.22 -11.96
N LYS A 120 -8.07 25.46 -12.45
CA LYS A 120 -9.14 26.41 -12.06
C LYS A 120 -10.53 25.93 -12.47
N LEU A 121 -10.66 25.35 -13.67
CA LEU A 121 -11.93 24.80 -14.15
C LEU A 121 -12.38 23.65 -13.25
N LEU A 122 -11.50 22.70 -12.96
CA LEU A 122 -11.78 21.58 -12.07
C LEU A 122 -12.17 22.07 -10.67
N ASP A 123 -11.43 23.00 -10.09
CA ASP A 123 -11.75 23.55 -8.77
C ASP A 123 -13.10 24.27 -8.75
N SER A 124 -13.38 25.11 -9.75
CA SER A 124 -14.64 25.85 -9.84
C SER A 124 -15.82 24.88 -9.94
N GLU A 125 -15.75 23.91 -10.85
CA GLU A 125 -16.81 22.92 -11.06
C GLU A 125 -16.98 22.03 -9.82
N PHE A 126 -15.89 21.64 -9.18
CA PHE A 126 -15.92 20.85 -7.95
C PHE A 126 -16.56 21.61 -6.79
N GLN A 127 -16.19 22.86 -6.57
CA GLN A 127 -16.75 23.70 -5.51
C GLN A 127 -18.25 23.97 -5.72
N GLN A 128 -18.67 24.21 -6.96
CA GLN A 128 -20.09 24.44 -7.27
C GLN A 128 -20.95 23.19 -7.06
N ASN A 129 -20.37 22.00 -7.21
CA ASN A 129 -21.06 20.73 -7.10
C ASN A 129 -20.75 19.98 -5.80
N GLN A 130 -20.05 20.60 -4.86
CA GLN A 130 -19.62 19.96 -3.61
C GLN A 130 -20.84 19.53 -2.77
N ILE A 131 -20.71 18.35 -2.17
CA ILE A 131 -21.73 17.75 -1.31
C ILE A 131 -21.07 17.23 -0.03
N ASP A 132 -21.86 17.19 1.05
CA ASP A 132 -21.35 16.82 2.38
C ASP A 132 -21.16 15.32 2.58
N SER A 133 -21.77 14.49 1.73
CA SER A 133 -21.79 13.03 1.89
C SER A 133 -21.55 12.31 0.57
N TYR A 134 -20.93 11.13 0.65
CA TYR A 134 -20.77 10.23 -0.49
C TYR A 134 -22.13 9.88 -1.10
N ILE A 135 -22.20 9.99 -2.43
CA ILE A 135 -23.34 9.53 -3.23
C ILE A 135 -22.82 8.48 -4.20
N ASN A 136 -23.54 7.37 -4.34
CA ASN A 136 -23.27 6.39 -5.39
C ASN A 136 -23.57 7.03 -6.76
N PRO A 137 -22.55 7.28 -7.62
CA PRO A 137 -22.73 7.99 -8.88
C PRO A 137 -23.67 7.27 -9.85
N GLN A 138 -23.66 5.93 -9.85
CA GLN A 138 -24.51 5.13 -10.72
C GLN A 138 -25.99 5.24 -10.34
N PHE A 139 -26.30 5.30 -9.04
CA PHE A 139 -27.67 5.54 -8.59
C PHE A 139 -28.11 6.98 -8.85
N TYR A 140 -27.22 7.95 -8.64
CA TYR A 140 -27.52 9.37 -8.84
C TYR A 140 -27.94 9.68 -10.28
N LEU A 141 -27.14 9.25 -11.25
CA LEU A 141 -27.39 9.48 -12.67
C LEU A 141 -28.68 8.80 -13.18
N ASN A 142 -29.04 7.66 -12.58
CA ASN A 142 -30.27 6.94 -12.91
C ASN A 142 -31.54 7.55 -12.26
N SER A 143 -31.37 8.34 -11.19
CA SER A 143 -32.47 8.88 -10.39
C SER A 143 -32.79 10.35 -10.68
N THR A 144 -31.88 11.06 -11.36
CA THR A 144 -32.10 12.45 -11.79
C THR A 144 -32.95 12.50 -13.07
N PRO A 145 -34.05 13.28 -13.11
CA PRO A 145 -34.96 13.33 -14.27
C PRO A 145 -34.36 13.92 -15.56
N ASP A 146 -33.21 14.58 -15.48
CA ASP A 146 -32.61 15.33 -16.59
C ASP A 146 -31.55 14.53 -17.36
N ASN A 147 -31.85 13.28 -17.71
CA ASN A 147 -31.02 12.50 -18.64
C ASN A 147 -31.66 12.56 -20.04
N PRO A 148 -31.18 13.43 -20.98
CA PRO A 148 -31.79 13.63 -22.29
C PRO A 148 -31.37 12.51 -23.26
N SER A 149 -31.61 11.26 -22.88
CA SER A 149 -31.43 10.12 -23.76
C SER A 149 -32.51 9.08 -23.50
N LYS A 150 -33.76 9.45 -23.83
CA LYS A 150 -34.82 8.56 -24.32
C LYS A 150 -36.05 9.40 -24.70
N ASN A 151 -36.38 9.40 -26.00
CA ASN A 151 -37.64 9.76 -26.67
C ASN A 151 -37.74 11.10 -27.45
N SER A 152 -37.42 11.00 -28.75
CA SER A 152 -38.22 11.41 -29.92
C SER A 152 -38.99 12.76 -29.99
N THR A 153 -38.58 13.57 -30.98
CA THR A 153 -39.34 14.46 -31.91
C THR A 153 -40.03 15.76 -31.44
N THR A 154 -39.72 16.81 -32.22
CA THR A 154 -40.44 18.07 -32.54
C THR A 154 -40.38 19.27 -31.58
N GLY A 155 -39.86 20.40 -32.08
CA GLY A 155 -40.38 21.74 -31.78
C GLY A 155 -39.40 22.80 -31.23
N ASP A 156 -38.77 23.56 -32.13
CA ASP A 156 -38.30 24.96 -32.07
C ASP A 156 -38.08 25.68 -30.71
N ARG A 157 -36.81 26.01 -30.40
CA ARG A 157 -36.27 27.34 -29.97
C ARG A 157 -34.74 27.28 -29.66
N PRO A 158 -34.00 28.42 -29.64
CA PRO A 158 -33.02 28.74 -30.67
C PRO A 158 -31.54 28.44 -30.33
N ASP A 159 -30.83 27.95 -31.34
CA ASP A 159 -29.42 28.12 -31.71
C ASP A 159 -28.38 28.47 -30.62
N VAL A 160 -27.79 27.41 -30.04
CA VAL A 160 -26.34 27.34 -29.87
C VAL A 160 -25.86 26.19 -30.74
N LYS A 161 -25.16 26.50 -31.84
CA LYS A 161 -24.62 25.49 -32.76
C LYS A 161 -23.52 24.70 -32.07
N MET A 162 -23.92 23.58 -31.48
CA MET A 162 -23.04 22.53 -30.95
C MET A 162 -22.74 21.52 -32.07
N THR A 163 -22.27 22.01 -33.23
CA THR A 163 -22.01 21.20 -34.43
C THR A 163 -20.53 21.03 -34.77
N ASP A 164 -19.61 21.59 -33.97
CA ASP A 164 -18.17 21.52 -34.25
C ASP A 164 -17.40 20.63 -33.25
N LEU A 165 -18.09 19.82 -32.46
CA LEU A 165 -17.45 18.74 -31.69
C LEU A 165 -17.49 17.44 -32.53
N PRO A 166 -16.35 16.74 -32.71
CA PRO A 166 -16.32 15.52 -33.51
C PRO A 166 -17.24 14.44 -32.93
N PRO A 167 -17.79 13.53 -33.78
CA PRO A 167 -18.65 12.45 -33.34
C PRO A 167 -18.01 11.58 -32.26
N ILE A 168 -18.87 11.09 -31.36
CA ILE A 168 -18.58 10.48 -30.05
C ILE A 168 -17.91 9.10 -30.13
N ASP A 169 -17.88 8.44 -31.29
CA ASP A 169 -17.43 7.05 -31.37
C ASP A 169 -15.92 6.87 -31.62
N ASP A 170 -15.17 7.89 -32.05
CA ASP A 170 -13.75 7.71 -32.44
C ASP A 170 -12.73 8.07 -31.33
N VAL A 171 -13.14 8.71 -30.23
CA VAL A 171 -12.21 9.24 -29.20
C VAL A 171 -12.18 8.37 -27.93
N ASP A 172 -13.25 7.62 -27.67
CA ASP A 172 -13.35 6.77 -26.47
C ASP A 172 -12.68 5.41 -26.62
N ASP A 173 -12.50 4.92 -27.86
CA ASP A 173 -11.72 3.72 -28.19
C ASP A 173 -10.20 4.02 -28.27
N GLU A 174 -9.79 5.30 -28.27
CA GLU A 174 -8.38 5.71 -28.21
C GLU A 174 -7.80 5.72 -26.79
N LEU A 175 -8.64 5.73 -25.74
CA LEU A 175 -8.17 5.50 -24.37
C LEU A 175 -7.78 4.03 -24.12
N ASP A 176 -8.39 3.10 -24.86
CA ASP A 176 -8.06 1.66 -24.82
C ASP A 176 -6.86 1.33 -25.74
N ASN A 177 -6.57 2.17 -26.74
CA ASN A 177 -5.38 2.07 -27.59
C ASN A 177 -4.28 3.03 -27.12
N ASP A 178 -3.66 2.69 -25.99
CA ASP A 178 -2.71 3.49 -25.23
C ASP A 178 -1.42 3.86 -26.03
N PRO A 179 -1.18 5.14 -26.39
CA PRO A 179 0.08 5.57 -26.99
C PRO A 179 1.24 5.71 -25.99
N GLU A 180 1.02 5.59 -24.67
CA GLU A 180 2.10 5.52 -23.67
C GLU A 180 2.49 4.11 -23.26
N GLN A 181 1.62 3.10 -23.44
CA GLN A 181 2.08 1.72 -23.64
C GLN A 181 3.02 1.61 -24.86
N ASN A 182 2.95 2.58 -25.78
CA ASN A 182 3.85 2.71 -26.92
C ASN A 182 5.00 3.73 -26.73
N LYS A 183 5.21 4.28 -25.52
CA LYS A 183 6.48 4.98 -25.24
C LYS A 183 7.59 3.93 -25.20
N PRO A 184 8.72 4.16 -25.91
CA PRO A 184 9.85 3.24 -25.82
C PRO A 184 10.31 3.20 -24.35
N ILE A 185 10.33 2.00 -23.78
CA ILE A 185 10.82 1.77 -22.43
C ILE A 185 12.28 2.21 -22.38
N GLU A 186 12.58 3.22 -21.55
CA GLU A 186 13.94 3.72 -21.37
C GLU A 186 14.68 2.81 -20.38
N ILE A 187 15.77 2.21 -20.85
CA ILE A 187 16.56 1.24 -20.07
C ILE A 187 17.79 1.92 -19.49
N SER A 188 17.87 1.93 -18.16
CA SER A 188 18.98 2.45 -17.37
C SER A 188 20.25 1.60 -17.46
N GLY A 189 20.08 0.29 -17.61
CA GLY A 189 21.19 -0.64 -17.68
C GLY A 189 20.75 -2.09 -17.75
N THR A 190 21.75 -2.95 -17.88
CA THR A 190 21.60 -4.40 -17.82
C THR A 190 22.23 -4.94 -16.54
N PHE A 191 21.56 -5.90 -15.95
CA PHE A 191 21.91 -6.54 -14.69
C PHE A 191 21.86 -8.07 -14.85
N GLU A 192 22.56 -8.77 -13.97
CA GLU A 192 22.50 -10.23 -13.84
C GLU A 192 21.99 -10.58 -12.45
N THR A 193 20.97 -11.42 -12.38
CA THR A 193 20.49 -11.93 -11.09
C THR A 193 21.53 -12.88 -10.52
N VAL A 194 22.00 -12.61 -9.31
CA VAL A 194 22.95 -13.46 -8.59
C VAL A 194 22.29 -14.02 -7.33
N HIS A 195 22.53 -15.30 -7.04
CA HIS A 195 22.01 -15.88 -5.80
C HIS A 195 22.74 -15.36 -4.56
N PHE A 196 21.96 -15.01 -3.54
CA PHE A 196 22.46 -14.87 -2.17
C PHE A 196 23.17 -16.15 -1.72
N LYS A 197 24.12 -16.01 -0.81
CA LYS A 197 24.86 -17.16 -0.30
C LYS A 197 23.99 -18.00 0.64
N ASN A 198 23.29 -17.34 1.56
CA ASN A 198 22.26 -17.86 2.47
C ASN A 198 21.56 -16.68 3.15
N GLU A 199 20.84 -16.90 4.24
CA GLU A 199 20.13 -15.88 5.02
C GLU A 199 21.12 -14.97 5.79
N THR A 200 22.06 -15.56 6.53
CA THR A 200 22.83 -14.90 7.61
C THR A 200 24.28 -14.54 7.25
N ASP A 201 24.74 -14.80 6.04
CA ASP A 201 26.13 -14.51 5.64
C ASP A 201 26.43 -13.02 5.82
N PRO A 202 27.58 -12.66 6.43
CA PRO A 202 27.88 -11.28 6.80
C PRO A 202 28.10 -10.33 5.61
N TYR A 203 28.28 -10.85 4.39
CA TYR A 203 28.55 -10.03 3.20
C TYR A 203 27.56 -10.28 2.06
N GLN A 204 27.06 -11.51 1.94
CA GLN A 204 26.16 -11.94 0.87
C GLN A 204 24.89 -12.62 1.42
N GLY A 205 24.57 -12.35 2.69
CA GLY A 205 23.36 -12.82 3.35
C GLY A 205 22.15 -11.96 3.00
N LEU A 206 21.00 -12.59 2.74
CA LEU A 206 19.77 -11.87 2.46
C LEU A 206 19.36 -10.98 3.65
N GLU A 207 19.34 -11.53 4.86
CA GLU A 207 18.99 -10.78 6.08
C GLU A 207 19.94 -9.60 6.30
N THR A 208 21.25 -9.85 6.18
CA THR A 208 22.29 -8.84 6.38
C THR A 208 22.11 -7.64 5.45
N LEU A 209 21.96 -7.92 4.14
CA LEU A 209 21.83 -6.87 3.13
C LEU A 209 20.48 -6.16 3.22
N VAL A 210 19.39 -6.91 3.45
CA VAL A 210 18.07 -6.29 3.58
C VAL A 210 18.00 -5.39 4.80
N ASN A 211 18.51 -5.80 5.96
CA ASN A 211 18.54 -4.96 7.15
C ASN A 211 19.38 -3.70 6.93
N GLN A 212 20.53 -3.80 6.25
CA GLN A 212 21.39 -2.65 5.95
C GLN A 212 20.71 -1.62 5.04
N TYR A 213 19.90 -2.05 4.08
CA TYR A 213 19.28 -1.18 3.07
C TYR A 213 17.75 -1.09 3.20
N PHE A 214 17.18 -1.48 4.33
CA PHE A 214 15.74 -1.69 4.51
C PHE A 214 14.89 -0.51 4.04
N TYR A 215 15.18 0.70 4.54
CA TYR A 215 14.42 1.90 4.21
C TYR A 215 14.58 2.36 2.75
N SER A 216 15.64 1.93 2.07
CA SER A 216 15.83 2.18 0.62
C SER A 216 15.07 1.15 -0.22
N LEU A 217 14.99 -0.10 0.24
CA LEU A 217 14.29 -1.18 -0.43
C LEU A 217 12.77 -1.06 -0.32
N PHE A 218 12.27 -0.55 0.80
CA PHE A 218 10.84 -0.48 1.09
C PHE A 218 10.37 0.95 1.36
N PRO A 219 10.10 1.75 0.30
CA PRO A 219 9.62 3.14 0.45
C PRO A 219 8.31 3.29 1.22
N SER A 220 7.49 2.23 1.29
CA SER A 220 6.27 2.19 2.10
C SER A 220 6.52 2.19 3.61
N TYR A 221 7.77 1.96 4.04
CA TYR A 221 8.17 1.94 5.45
C TYR A 221 9.19 3.06 5.75
N PRO A 222 8.84 4.34 5.57
CA PRO A 222 9.80 5.43 5.76
C PRO A 222 10.31 5.48 7.21
N GLU A 223 11.61 5.68 7.38
CA GLU A 223 12.28 5.67 8.70
C GLU A 223 11.65 6.63 9.71
N SER A 224 11.05 7.73 9.24
CA SER A 224 10.36 8.71 10.09
C SER A 224 9.08 8.18 10.73
N ARG A 225 8.48 7.11 10.19
CA ARG A 225 7.22 6.50 10.67
C ARG A 225 7.37 5.03 11.01
N THR A 226 8.58 4.49 10.95
CA THR A 226 8.84 3.10 11.24
C THR A 226 10.03 2.91 12.16
N LEU A 227 10.04 1.80 12.89
CA LEU A 227 11.15 1.38 13.74
C LEU A 227 11.42 -0.10 13.48
N LEU A 228 12.50 -0.37 12.73
CA LEU A 228 13.04 -1.70 12.58
C LEU A 228 13.97 -2.05 13.75
N ILE A 229 13.71 -3.18 14.40
CA ILE A 229 14.55 -3.78 15.44
C ILE A 229 15.00 -5.15 14.90
N ALA A 230 16.22 -5.18 14.34
CA ALA A 230 16.78 -6.37 13.69
C ALA A 230 17.39 -7.41 14.66
N GLU A 231 17.29 -7.20 15.97
CA GLU A 231 17.89 -8.09 16.97
C GLU A 231 16.93 -9.24 17.36
N ASN A 232 16.94 -10.32 16.58
CA ASN A 232 16.08 -11.50 16.75
C ASN A 232 16.01 -12.05 18.20
N ARG A 233 17.15 -12.16 18.90
CA ARG A 233 17.23 -12.76 20.25
C ARG A 233 16.42 -12.03 21.32
N MET A 234 15.99 -10.79 21.06
CA MET A 234 15.13 -10.06 21.97
C MET A 234 13.71 -10.65 22.02
N PHE A 235 13.21 -11.28 20.96
CA PHE A 235 11.77 -11.56 20.84
C PHE A 235 11.44 -13.06 20.81
N LEU A 236 11.79 -13.79 21.87
CA LEU A 236 11.35 -15.18 22.04
C LEU A 236 9.86 -15.22 22.43
N SER A 237 9.03 -16.09 21.84
CA SER A 237 7.66 -16.36 22.31
C SER A 237 7.66 -17.36 23.48
N SER A 238 6.72 -17.20 24.44
CA SER A 238 6.63 -18.12 25.59
C SER A 238 5.95 -19.43 25.19
N GLY A 239 6.53 -20.57 25.57
CA GLY A 239 5.86 -21.87 25.55
C GLY A 239 5.20 -22.18 26.90
N THR A 240 4.20 -23.06 26.90
CA THR A 240 3.46 -23.57 28.08
C THR A 240 4.35 -24.30 29.10
N ASP A 241 5.55 -24.76 28.74
CA ASP A 241 6.44 -25.50 29.66
C ASP A 241 6.81 -24.71 30.93
N VAL A 242 6.61 -23.39 30.93
CA VAL A 242 6.93 -22.51 32.06
C VAL A 242 5.79 -22.44 33.09
N LEU A 243 4.56 -22.86 32.75
CA LEU A 243 3.36 -22.54 33.56
C LEU A 243 2.68 -23.76 34.22
N ASN A 244 2.83 -24.99 33.71
CA ASN A 244 2.30 -26.20 34.36
C ASN A 244 3.07 -27.46 33.92
N PRO A 245 3.86 -28.11 34.79
CA PRO A 245 4.55 -29.37 34.48
C PRO A 245 3.61 -30.53 34.14
N ASP A 246 2.34 -30.43 34.53
CA ASP A 246 1.35 -31.53 34.44
C ASP A 246 0.50 -31.49 33.15
N TYR A 247 0.60 -30.44 32.33
CA TYR A 247 -0.08 -30.36 31.04
C TYR A 247 0.91 -30.47 29.90
N ASN A 248 0.95 -31.65 29.27
CA ASN A 248 1.85 -32.01 28.18
C ASN A 248 1.38 -31.45 26.81
N THR A 249 0.90 -30.20 26.79
CA THR A 249 0.63 -29.47 25.55
C THR A 249 1.82 -28.57 25.28
N THR A 250 2.68 -28.95 24.34
CA THR A 250 3.87 -28.19 23.95
C THR A 250 3.47 -26.86 23.30
N GLY A 251 3.68 -25.77 24.01
CA GLY A 251 3.47 -24.42 23.50
C GLY A 251 4.53 -24.12 22.44
N ILE A 252 4.08 -23.55 21.33
CA ILE A 252 4.91 -23.40 20.14
C ILE A 252 5.82 -22.17 20.34
N ARG A 253 7.11 -22.41 20.64
CA ARG A 253 8.14 -21.35 20.72
C ARG A 253 8.61 -20.95 19.32
N GLY A 254 8.72 -19.66 19.07
CA GLY A 254 9.28 -19.06 17.86
C GLY A 254 10.02 -17.76 18.19
N ILE A 255 10.96 -17.37 17.33
CA ILE A 255 11.70 -16.11 17.39
C ILE A 255 11.59 -15.49 16.00
N PRO A 256 10.98 -14.31 15.81
CA PRO A 256 11.06 -13.61 14.54
C PRO A 256 12.47 -13.06 14.34
N ASP A 257 12.91 -12.97 13.09
CA ASP A 257 14.24 -12.44 12.79
C ASP A 257 14.32 -10.93 13.04
N ALA A 258 13.24 -10.21 12.77
CA ALA A 258 13.15 -8.80 13.10
C ALA A 258 11.73 -8.39 13.51
N LEU A 259 11.66 -7.28 14.24
CA LEU A 259 10.40 -6.62 14.59
C LEU A 259 10.36 -5.26 13.92
N LEU A 260 9.29 -4.97 13.18
CA LEU A 260 9.05 -3.66 12.58
C LEU A 260 7.78 -3.05 13.18
N ILE A 261 7.92 -1.87 13.78
CA ILE A 261 6.79 -1.10 14.29
C ILE A 261 6.50 -0.02 13.26
N VAL A 262 5.26 0.00 12.76
CA VAL A 262 4.79 1.03 11.82
C VAL A 262 3.84 1.95 12.56
N TYR A 263 4.03 3.26 12.39
CA TYR A 263 3.20 4.31 12.95
C TYR A 263 2.36 4.98 11.86
N ASP A 264 1.06 5.04 12.08
CA ASP A 264 0.13 5.77 11.25
C ASP A 264 -0.95 6.46 12.09
N GLN A 265 -0.89 7.79 12.16
CA GLN A 265 -1.83 8.60 12.92
C GLN A 265 -3.30 8.43 12.48
N ASP A 266 -3.53 8.11 11.20
CA ASP A 266 -4.85 8.12 10.57
C ASP A 266 -5.49 6.72 10.61
N ALA A 267 -4.75 5.70 11.05
CA ALA A 267 -5.26 4.33 11.17
C ALA A 267 -6.08 4.12 12.45
N SER A 268 -7.07 3.21 12.40
CA SER A 268 -7.88 2.83 13.58
C SER A 268 -7.02 2.35 14.76
N PHE A 269 -5.87 1.74 14.45
CA PHE A 269 -4.85 1.37 15.42
C PHE A 269 -3.54 2.06 15.02
N PRO A 270 -3.10 3.10 15.76
CA PRO A 270 -1.98 3.93 15.32
C PRO A 270 -0.64 3.23 15.19
N LEU A 271 -0.46 2.10 15.89
CA LEU A 271 0.71 1.26 15.78
C LEU A 271 0.33 -0.09 15.17
N GLN A 272 1.20 -0.60 14.32
CA GLN A 272 1.16 -1.95 13.78
C GLN A 272 2.44 -2.70 14.14
N ILE A 273 2.28 -3.92 14.65
CA ILE A 273 3.39 -4.82 14.96
C ILE A 273 3.60 -5.75 13.76
N ASN A 274 4.75 -5.63 13.11
CA ASN A 274 5.13 -6.48 11.99
C ASN A 274 6.24 -7.44 12.41
N LEU A 275 5.98 -8.74 12.31
CA LEU A 275 6.94 -9.80 12.57
C LEU A 275 7.61 -10.18 11.25
N ILE A 276 8.91 -9.92 11.12
CA ILE A 276 9.66 -10.19 9.89
C ILE A 276 10.38 -11.52 10.03
N GLU A 277 10.26 -12.34 8.98
CA GLU A 277 11.03 -13.55 8.75
C GLU A 277 11.83 -13.41 7.46
N TYR A 278 13.12 -13.70 7.53
CA TYR A 278 14.02 -13.71 6.37
C TYR A 278 14.30 -15.14 5.94
N GLU A 279 13.98 -15.46 4.69
CA GLU A 279 14.21 -16.78 4.13
C GLU A 279 15.03 -16.70 2.86
N CYS A 280 15.86 -17.71 2.60
CA CYS A 280 16.70 -17.74 1.41
C CYS A 280 16.83 -19.17 0.86
N TYR A 281 16.43 -19.37 -0.39
CA TYR A 281 16.86 -20.59 -1.08
C TYR A 281 18.36 -20.53 -1.39
N GLY A 282 18.80 -19.38 -1.89
CA GLY A 282 20.20 -19.05 -2.14
C GLY A 282 20.91 -20.10 -2.99
N LYS A 283 22.24 -20.18 -2.82
CA LYS A 283 23.06 -21.22 -3.48
C LYS A 283 22.80 -22.63 -2.95
N GLY A 284 22.16 -22.76 -1.79
CA GLY A 284 21.98 -24.04 -1.10
C GLY A 284 20.81 -24.89 -1.58
N LYS A 285 19.76 -24.27 -2.14
CA LYS A 285 18.51 -24.95 -2.50
C LYS A 285 18.12 -24.70 -3.97
N PRO A 286 18.94 -25.15 -4.96
CA PRO A 286 18.71 -24.81 -6.37
C PRO A 286 17.52 -25.53 -7.00
N ARG A 287 17.15 -26.73 -6.51
CA ARG A 287 16.13 -27.56 -7.16
C ARG A 287 14.73 -27.23 -6.67
N ALA A 288 13.75 -27.20 -7.57
CA ALA A 288 12.34 -26.96 -7.26
C ALA A 288 11.78 -27.87 -6.15
N LEU A 289 12.17 -29.15 -6.12
CA LEU A 289 11.75 -30.07 -5.04
C LEU A 289 12.28 -29.64 -3.66
N GLN A 290 13.55 -29.20 -3.58
CA GLN A 290 14.14 -28.73 -2.33
C GLN A 290 13.49 -27.43 -1.87
N LYS A 291 13.22 -26.51 -2.79
CA LYS A 291 12.48 -25.27 -2.52
C LYS A 291 11.09 -25.57 -1.97
N SER A 292 10.34 -26.47 -2.62
CA SER A 292 9.01 -26.88 -2.18
C SER A 292 9.02 -27.58 -0.80
N GLN A 293 9.99 -28.46 -0.56
CA GLN A 293 10.15 -29.10 0.76
C GLN A 293 10.50 -28.10 1.86
N HIS A 294 11.38 -27.14 1.57
CA HIS A 294 11.74 -26.07 2.52
C HIS A 294 10.55 -25.15 2.81
N LEU A 295 9.82 -24.73 1.77
CA LEU A 295 8.62 -23.90 1.90
C LEU A 295 7.56 -24.56 2.80
N ASN A 296 7.22 -25.82 2.52
CA ASN A 296 6.16 -26.53 3.23
C ASN A 296 6.61 -27.09 4.59
N GLY A 297 7.88 -27.44 4.74
CA GLY A 297 8.43 -28.05 5.95
C GLY A 297 9.03 -27.07 6.95
N HIS A 298 9.39 -25.87 6.52
CA HIS A 298 10.07 -24.86 7.33
C HIS A 298 9.32 -23.53 7.34
N ILE A 299 9.23 -22.86 6.18
CA ILE A 299 8.73 -21.49 6.07
C ILE A 299 7.27 -21.40 6.56
N ILE A 300 6.35 -22.13 5.94
CA ILE A 300 4.92 -22.09 6.30
C ILE A 300 4.72 -22.45 7.78
N PRO A 301 5.27 -23.56 8.29
CA PRO A 301 5.20 -23.87 9.71
C PRO A 301 5.67 -22.73 10.61
N GLN A 302 6.80 -22.08 10.30
CA GLN A 302 7.35 -20.98 11.11
C GLN A 302 6.43 -19.76 11.14
N LEU A 303 5.93 -19.32 9.99
CA LEU A 303 4.98 -18.21 9.91
C LEU A 303 3.68 -18.52 10.67
N MET A 304 3.19 -19.76 10.63
CA MET A 304 2.05 -20.20 11.47
C MET A 304 2.36 -20.09 12.97
N LYS A 305 3.60 -20.34 13.41
CA LYS A 305 3.99 -20.19 14.84
C LYS A 305 3.85 -18.73 15.28
N PHE A 306 4.28 -17.79 14.44
CA PHE A 306 4.17 -16.37 14.74
C PHE A 306 2.71 -15.92 14.74
N ALA A 307 1.93 -16.36 13.76
CA ALA A 307 0.52 -16.01 13.65
C ALA A 307 -0.26 -16.53 14.88
N SER A 308 0.00 -17.77 15.27
CA SER A 308 -0.66 -18.40 16.41
C SER A 308 -0.33 -17.71 17.74
N SER A 309 0.92 -17.27 17.94
CA SER A 309 1.40 -16.68 19.22
C SER A 309 0.58 -15.49 19.72
N PHE A 310 0.04 -14.68 18.81
CA PHE A 310 -0.78 -13.50 19.13
C PHE A 310 -2.27 -13.66 18.78
N SER A 311 -2.66 -14.82 18.26
CA SER A 311 -4.04 -15.13 17.91
C SER A 311 -4.89 -15.56 19.12
N VAL A 312 -6.21 -15.57 18.94
CA VAL A 312 -7.21 -16.09 19.89
C VAL A 312 -7.10 -17.60 20.14
N VAL A 313 -6.38 -18.33 19.29
CA VAL A 313 -6.15 -19.79 19.44
C VAL A 313 -5.17 -20.08 20.59
N THR A 314 -4.27 -19.14 20.89
CA THR A 314 -3.35 -19.25 22.03
C THR A 314 -4.03 -18.79 23.32
N ASP A 315 -3.72 -19.48 24.42
CA ASP A 315 -4.21 -19.13 25.76
C ASP A 315 -3.96 -17.65 26.10
N GLN A 316 -4.97 -17.00 26.69
CA GLN A 316 -4.94 -15.57 26.96
C GLN A 316 -3.81 -15.16 27.91
N GLN A 317 -3.48 -16.00 28.91
CA GLN A 317 -2.40 -15.68 29.85
C GLN A 317 -1.06 -15.74 29.14
N ILE A 318 -0.83 -16.73 28.29
CA ILE A 318 0.42 -16.90 27.52
C ILE A 318 0.58 -15.75 26.51
N ARG A 319 -0.49 -15.43 25.78
CA ARG A 319 -0.50 -14.30 24.84
C ARG A 319 -0.14 -12.99 25.56
N SER A 320 -0.82 -12.73 26.68
CA SER A 320 -0.61 -11.49 27.45
C SER A 320 0.78 -11.39 28.05
N GLN A 321 1.33 -12.48 28.59
CA GLN A 321 2.70 -12.49 29.10
C GLN A 321 3.74 -12.29 27.99
N THR A 322 3.53 -12.91 26.83
CA THR A 322 4.41 -12.75 25.67
C THR A 322 4.41 -11.31 25.17
N ALA A 323 3.21 -10.73 24.96
CA ALA A 323 3.05 -9.33 24.56
C ALA A 323 3.72 -8.39 25.56
N LYS A 324 3.41 -8.51 26.86
CA LYS A 324 4.01 -7.66 27.91
C LYS A 324 5.53 -7.74 27.96
N ARG A 325 6.10 -8.95 27.82
CA ARG A 325 7.55 -9.14 27.76
C ARG A 325 8.16 -8.41 26.55
N TRP A 326 7.53 -8.52 25.39
CA TRP A 326 8.03 -7.88 24.18
C TRP A 326 7.88 -6.36 24.23
N ILE A 327 6.75 -5.86 24.73
CA ILE A 327 6.51 -4.43 24.95
C ILE A 327 7.60 -3.83 25.84
N ASN A 328 7.94 -4.49 26.95
CA ASN A 328 9.01 -4.01 27.83
C ASN A 328 10.35 -3.93 27.09
N LYS A 329 10.70 -4.94 26.29
CA LYS A 329 11.94 -4.93 25.50
C LYS A 329 11.96 -3.86 24.41
N ILE A 330 10.81 -3.61 23.77
CA ILE A 330 10.66 -2.52 22.80
C ILE A 330 10.89 -1.17 23.49
N ILE A 331 10.26 -0.97 24.66
CA ILE A 331 10.40 0.27 25.44
C ILE A 331 11.86 0.45 25.88
N GLU A 332 12.49 -0.59 26.44
CA GLU A 332 13.91 -0.57 26.81
C GLU A 332 14.80 -0.18 25.62
N TYR A 333 14.57 -0.79 24.44
CA TYR A 333 15.28 -0.47 23.22
C TYR A 333 15.07 1.00 22.79
N VAL A 334 13.83 1.49 22.80
CA VAL A 334 13.50 2.88 22.42
C VAL A 334 14.23 3.89 23.31
N PHE A 335 14.23 3.68 24.63
CA PHE A 335 14.86 4.60 25.58
C PHE A 335 16.37 4.38 25.76
N GLN A 336 16.95 3.34 25.15
CA GLN A 336 18.39 3.13 25.10
C GLN A 336 19.08 4.07 24.10
N PHE A 337 18.39 4.47 23.03
CA PHE A 337 18.95 5.26 21.93
C PHE A 337 18.24 6.62 21.79
N PRO A 338 18.93 7.75 22.04
CA PRO A 338 18.29 9.09 22.04
C PRO A 338 17.60 9.47 20.73
N GLU A 339 18.12 9.04 19.58
CA GLU A 339 17.52 9.31 18.27
C GLU A 339 16.19 8.57 18.09
N ILE A 340 16.10 7.33 18.58
CA ILE A 340 14.90 6.51 18.53
C ILE A 340 13.87 7.05 19.52
N GLU A 341 14.29 7.40 20.73
CA GLU A 341 13.45 8.06 21.73
C GLU A 341 12.81 9.33 21.18
N ALA A 342 13.60 10.21 20.56
CA ALA A 342 13.10 11.45 19.96
C ALA A 342 12.10 11.18 18.82
N LYS A 343 12.35 10.16 18.00
CA LYS A 343 11.44 9.72 16.93
C LYS A 343 10.10 9.23 17.49
N VAL A 344 10.11 8.29 18.43
CA VAL A 344 8.88 7.72 19.01
C VAL A 344 8.12 8.76 19.84
N THR A 345 8.83 9.65 20.53
CA THR A 345 8.23 10.79 21.23
C THR A 345 7.45 11.69 20.28
N ARG A 346 7.96 11.92 19.06
CA ARG A 346 7.25 12.70 18.04
C ARG A 346 5.93 12.02 17.65
N TRP A 347 5.95 10.71 17.39
CA TRP A 347 4.74 9.94 17.07
C TRP A 347 3.67 10.08 18.17
N LEU A 348 4.08 9.97 19.44
CA LEU A 348 3.14 10.07 20.55
C LEU A 348 2.60 11.49 20.76
N LYS A 349 3.41 12.52 20.48
CA LYS A 349 2.95 13.93 20.53
C LYS A 349 2.01 14.27 19.37
N GLU A 350 2.16 13.60 18.23
CA GLU A 350 1.21 13.70 17.11
C GLU A 350 -0.13 13.05 17.45
N LEU A 351 -0.13 11.91 18.16
CA LEU A 351 -1.37 11.24 18.62
C LEU A 351 -2.06 11.94 19.78
N TYR A 352 -1.29 12.44 20.74
CA TYR A 352 -1.77 13.02 21.98
C TYR A 352 -1.20 14.43 22.12
N SER A 353 -1.88 15.42 21.54
CA SER A 353 -1.55 16.82 21.77
C SER A 353 -1.58 17.11 23.27
N ASP A 354 -0.52 17.72 23.79
CA ASP A 354 -0.31 18.05 25.21
C ASP A 354 0.11 16.91 26.16
N ILE A 355 0.58 15.77 25.63
CA ILE A 355 1.20 14.73 26.47
C ILE A 355 2.48 15.25 27.18
N SER A 356 2.55 15.07 28.50
CA SER A 356 3.77 15.37 29.26
C SER A 356 4.86 14.33 29.00
N GLU A 357 6.13 14.73 29.07
CA GLU A 357 7.25 13.81 28.83
C GLU A 357 7.22 12.58 29.76
N ARG A 358 6.77 12.77 31.01
CA ARG A 358 6.63 11.70 32.00
C ARG A 358 5.59 10.64 31.62
N GLN A 359 4.68 10.94 30.69
CA GLN A 359 3.62 10.03 30.27
C GLN A 359 3.94 9.31 28.95
N ILE A 360 5.02 9.68 28.25
CA ILE A 360 5.39 9.10 26.96
C ILE A 360 5.54 7.58 27.06
N ALA A 361 6.31 7.08 28.02
CA ALA A 361 6.53 5.65 28.19
C ALA A 361 5.23 4.88 28.47
N LEU A 362 4.32 5.46 29.26
CA LEU A 362 3.02 4.86 29.56
C LEU A 362 2.14 4.82 28.31
N LYS A 363 2.06 5.91 27.54
CA LYS A 363 1.26 5.95 26.30
C LYS A 363 1.84 5.05 25.21
N LEU A 364 3.16 4.93 25.13
CA LEU A 364 3.82 3.97 24.26
C LEU A 364 3.41 2.54 24.64
N TYR A 365 3.45 2.21 25.93
CA TYR A 365 3.01 0.90 26.43
C TYR A 365 1.57 0.59 26.03
N GLU A 366 0.63 1.49 26.33
CA GLU A 366 -0.79 1.32 26.00
C GLU A 366 -1.02 1.15 24.49
N ALA A 367 -0.33 1.94 23.66
CA ALA A 367 -0.42 1.85 22.21
C ALA A 367 0.15 0.53 21.66
N LEU A 368 1.30 0.08 22.17
CA LEU A 368 1.89 -1.20 21.78
C LEU A 368 1.04 -2.38 22.25
N GLU A 369 0.51 -2.34 23.47
CA GLU A 369 -0.40 -3.36 24.00
C GLU A 369 -1.62 -3.48 23.09
N THR A 370 -2.24 -2.36 22.75
CA THR A 370 -3.37 -2.33 21.80
C THR A 370 -2.97 -2.93 20.45
N ALA A 371 -1.79 -2.61 19.92
CA ALA A 371 -1.32 -3.11 18.63
C ALA A 371 -1.10 -4.64 18.62
N PHE A 372 -0.50 -5.21 19.67
CA PHE A 372 -0.30 -6.66 19.78
C PHE A 372 -1.61 -7.46 19.76
N TYR A 373 -2.70 -6.89 20.30
CA TYR A 373 -3.99 -7.56 20.34
C TYR A 373 -4.86 -7.34 19.12
N ASN A 374 -4.57 -6.30 18.32
CA ASN A 374 -5.51 -5.82 17.30
C ASN A 374 -4.90 -5.59 15.91
N ASN A 375 -3.59 -5.42 15.79
CA ASN A 375 -2.94 -4.99 14.56
C ASN A 375 -1.55 -5.63 14.39
N VAL A 376 -1.54 -6.96 14.24
CA VAL A 376 -0.35 -7.76 13.97
C VAL A 376 -0.32 -8.19 12.50
N GLN A 377 0.86 -8.09 11.89
CA GLN A 377 1.14 -8.54 10.53
C GLN A 377 2.42 -9.38 10.51
N ILE A 378 2.46 -10.37 9.63
CA ILE A 378 3.63 -11.17 9.34
C ILE A 378 4.18 -10.76 7.98
N ILE A 379 5.47 -10.50 7.93
CA ILE A 379 6.21 -10.15 6.73
C ILE A 379 7.21 -11.27 6.44
N LEU A 380 7.10 -11.89 5.27
CA LEU A 380 8.12 -12.78 4.73
C LEU A 380 8.96 -12.01 3.71
N ILE A 381 10.27 -11.97 3.88
CA ILE A 381 11.20 -11.44 2.89
C ILE A 381 12.05 -12.61 2.39
N ILE A 382 11.96 -12.90 1.09
CA ILE A 382 12.57 -14.09 0.48
C ILE A 382 13.17 -13.77 -0.90
N ASP A 383 14.11 -14.59 -1.36
CA ASP A 383 14.75 -14.40 -2.67
C ASP A 383 13.88 -14.83 -3.86
N GLU A 384 12.93 -15.74 -3.64
CA GLU A 384 12.01 -16.23 -4.66
C GLU A 384 10.67 -16.63 -4.04
N LEU A 385 9.57 -16.13 -4.60
CA LEU A 385 8.21 -16.53 -4.20
C LEU A 385 7.25 -16.31 -5.37
N SER A 386 6.52 -17.34 -5.78
CA SER A 386 5.47 -17.18 -6.79
C SER A 386 4.21 -16.56 -6.17
N SER A 387 3.37 -15.93 -7.00
CA SER A 387 2.09 -15.38 -6.54
C SER A 387 1.17 -16.44 -5.93
N GLU A 388 1.19 -17.68 -6.46
CA GLU A 388 0.44 -18.82 -5.91
C GLU A 388 0.96 -19.25 -4.53
N GLN A 389 2.28 -19.29 -4.34
CA GLN A 389 2.88 -19.58 -3.04
C GLN A 389 2.54 -18.48 -2.03
N LYS A 390 2.66 -17.21 -2.44
CA LYS A 390 2.31 -16.03 -1.63
C LYS A 390 0.85 -16.07 -1.17
N SER A 391 -0.08 -16.36 -2.09
CA SER A 391 -1.52 -16.52 -1.78
C SER A 391 -1.76 -17.68 -0.80
N THR A 392 -1.11 -18.82 -1.03
CA THR A 392 -1.22 -19.99 -0.15
C THR A 392 -0.77 -19.69 1.28
N ILE A 393 0.39 -19.04 1.44
CA ILE A 393 0.89 -18.62 2.76
C ILE A 393 -0.06 -17.60 3.38
N GLY A 394 -0.54 -16.63 2.58
CA GLY A 394 -1.51 -15.63 3.00
C GLY A 394 -2.75 -16.27 3.62
N ASN A 395 -3.38 -17.19 2.90
CA ASN A 395 -4.57 -17.91 3.38
C ASN A 395 -4.31 -18.66 4.70
N VAL A 396 -3.13 -19.26 4.86
CA VAL A 396 -2.76 -20.00 6.08
C VAL A 396 -2.54 -19.06 7.26
N VAL A 397 -1.85 -17.93 7.06
CA VAL A 397 -1.58 -16.94 8.11
C VAL A 397 -2.86 -16.18 8.49
N GLU A 398 -3.67 -15.80 7.51
CA GLU A 398 -4.90 -15.02 7.70
C GLU A 398 -6.04 -15.85 8.31
N ALA A 399 -5.89 -17.18 8.38
CA ALA A 399 -6.79 -18.03 9.16
C ALA A 399 -6.72 -17.75 10.66
N PHE A 400 -5.60 -17.20 11.17
CA PHE A 400 -5.44 -16.85 12.58
C PHE A 400 -6.09 -15.50 12.88
N LYS A 401 -6.94 -15.45 13.92
CA LYS A 401 -7.68 -14.25 14.32
C LYS A 401 -7.11 -13.59 15.56
N LEU A 402 -7.10 -12.28 15.58
CA LEU A 402 -6.74 -11.42 16.71
C LEU A 402 -7.95 -11.17 17.62
N GLU A 403 -7.78 -10.45 18.73
CA GLU A 403 -8.87 -10.26 19.73
C GLU A 403 -10.07 -9.50 19.15
N ASN A 404 -9.82 -8.55 18.24
CA ASN A 404 -10.84 -7.84 17.47
C ASN A 404 -11.50 -8.66 16.36
N GLN A 405 -11.25 -9.97 16.28
CA GLN A 405 -11.72 -10.87 15.21
C GLN A 405 -11.15 -10.60 13.82
N ASN A 406 -10.25 -9.61 13.67
CA ASN A 406 -9.53 -9.40 12.43
C ASN A 406 -8.47 -10.51 12.25
N SER A 407 -8.18 -10.84 11.00
CA SER A 407 -7.09 -11.76 10.67
C SER A 407 -5.73 -11.14 10.97
N VAL A 408 -4.78 -11.98 11.38
CA VAL A 408 -3.35 -11.65 11.29
C VAL A 408 -3.04 -11.44 9.80
N LYS A 409 -2.53 -10.26 9.44
CA LYS A 409 -2.25 -9.92 8.04
C LYS A 409 -0.96 -10.61 7.57
N PHE A 410 -0.86 -10.94 6.28
CA PHE A 410 0.37 -11.46 5.68
C PHE A 410 0.87 -10.57 4.53
N LYS A 411 2.18 -10.35 4.45
CA LYS A 411 2.85 -9.78 3.28
C LYS A 411 4.10 -10.56 2.93
N GLY A 412 4.26 -10.84 1.64
CA GLY A 412 5.47 -11.44 1.09
C GLY A 412 6.19 -10.46 0.15
N TYR A 413 7.47 -10.23 0.39
CA TYR A 413 8.37 -9.47 -0.47
C TYR A 413 9.42 -10.37 -1.07
N VAL A 414 9.65 -10.21 -2.38
CA VAL A 414 10.73 -10.88 -3.10
C VAL A 414 11.87 -9.89 -3.30
N VAL A 415 13.05 -10.20 -2.76
CA VAL A 415 14.26 -9.39 -2.90
C VAL A 415 15.29 -10.16 -3.70
N ARG A 416 15.78 -9.58 -4.79
CA ARG A 416 16.82 -10.18 -5.64
C ARG A 416 18.12 -9.40 -5.52
N LEU A 417 19.23 -10.12 -5.55
CA LEU A 417 20.55 -9.51 -5.67
C LEU A 417 20.91 -9.41 -7.14
N GLU A 418 21.12 -8.19 -7.62
CA GLU A 418 21.36 -7.88 -9.03
C GLU A 418 22.78 -7.32 -9.18
N GLN A 419 23.60 -7.97 -10.03
CA GLN A 419 24.93 -7.51 -10.38
C GLN A 419 24.86 -6.67 -11.66
N LYS A 420 25.33 -5.43 -11.59
CA LYS A 420 25.42 -4.56 -12.76
C LYS A 420 26.35 -5.15 -13.83
N ILE A 421 25.85 -5.30 -15.05
CA ILE A 421 26.64 -5.62 -16.25
C ILE A 421 27.04 -4.33 -16.97
N SER A 422 26.06 -3.48 -17.29
CA SER A 422 26.28 -2.22 -17.99
C SER A 422 25.30 -1.13 -17.54
N LEU A 423 25.74 0.13 -17.55
CA LEU A 423 24.84 1.28 -17.43
C LEU A 423 24.78 1.97 -18.78
N LEU A 424 23.56 2.29 -19.21
CA LEU A 424 23.28 3.03 -20.43
C LEU A 424 22.92 4.48 -20.08
N ASP A 425 21.98 4.65 -19.15
CA ASP A 425 21.50 5.95 -18.69
C ASP A 425 21.14 5.90 -17.19
N GLN A 426 21.59 6.88 -16.41
CA GLN A 426 21.27 6.95 -14.98
C GLN A 426 19.91 7.57 -14.69
N LEU A 427 19.30 8.24 -15.68
CA LEU A 427 18.01 8.92 -15.54
C LEU A 427 16.83 8.09 -16.03
N ALA A 428 17.10 6.99 -16.74
CA ALA A 428 16.07 6.10 -17.24
C ALA A 428 15.40 5.28 -16.11
N GLU A 429 14.14 4.91 -16.32
CA GLU A 429 13.28 4.33 -15.28
C GLU A 429 13.46 2.82 -15.11
N PHE A 430 13.75 2.08 -16.19
CA PHE A 430 13.70 0.62 -16.18
C PHE A 430 15.10 0.00 -16.22
N ALA A 431 15.23 -1.24 -15.78
CA ALA A 431 16.43 -2.04 -15.90
C ALA A 431 16.07 -3.43 -16.42
N ILE A 432 16.97 -4.06 -17.17
CA ILE A 432 16.78 -5.44 -17.64
C ILE A 432 17.72 -6.33 -16.84
N SER A 433 17.19 -7.32 -16.13
CA SER A 433 18.00 -8.39 -15.55
C SER A 433 17.92 -9.67 -16.38
N VAL A 434 19.05 -10.38 -16.46
CA VAL A 434 19.14 -11.72 -17.04
C VAL A 434 19.39 -12.71 -15.90
N GLU A 435 18.62 -13.79 -15.89
CA GLU A 435 18.84 -14.91 -14.99
C GLU A 435 19.62 -15.98 -15.75
N SER A 436 20.89 -16.15 -15.39
CA SER A 436 21.75 -17.22 -15.92
C SER A 436 21.40 -18.55 -15.23
N PRO A 437 21.11 -19.63 -15.96
CA PRO A 437 20.67 -20.92 -15.41
C PRO A 437 21.74 -21.69 -14.63
#